data_AF-A0A0Q7Z039-F1
#
_entry.id   AF-A0A0Q7Z039-F1
#
_cell.length_a   1.000
_cell.length_b   1.000
_cell.length_c   1.000
_cell.angle_alpha   90.00
_cell.angle_beta   90.00
_cell.angle_gamma   90.00
#
_symmetry.space_group_name_H-M   'P 1'
#
loop_
_entity.id
_entity.type
_entity.pdbx_description
1 polymer ?
#
loop_
_entity_poly.entity_id
_entity_poly.type
_entity_poly.pdbx_seq_one_letter_code
_entity_poly.pdbx_strand_id
1 'polypeptide(L)'
;MSIGLAYALLTAPVAASAVPVTVITVHDLTPKEIRAMQWRDRRLVALCRSAAHHRNTLDKLLVAKGADSDTLSEVAWQLWDGEDGCRRDRALAINVTRRVIDGKALTAADVDTVAQLAMFLQSRGEPADLNELAELRRIMWVRGDYYGVGDSPTWSADEKRDFVARDDVWAFIDSPERREGWKHRAMLLEALLDPLSPRHDAARAVSMIEEGNDSRDWTCAARLLLEGKQLPADPVRAEGLLIRAAEYDDAARLLLLPILAPRLDGSDPVAAQAALRAMQAWASKTEAGGAATRVLLWPRLVQKLSAPAPDVQIAAARDLTQYAILGAEADRAPLLRWLDTALRDGSDAEKTASWGNLGRLMMKQEPGAAAVMAAAYERVGGLLDGGALQPANFQPFITADDYPARALRDESEGVVEAEAVIAPNGRVLHVVVTRLASPILDDIVQRLVVRRFRLKDKPEFAGHYVRAKLPSIQFRLPNCDTGADRTPAVEAAILVDGDYCPHPIQDVPLSVTTAGGASEELRAAVLIDDRAGHIGGAPR
;
A
#
# COMPACT_ATOMS: atom_id res chain seq x y z
N MET A 1 2.47 19.65 45.88
CA MET A 1 1.20 20.26 45.42
C MET A 1 1.11 19.97 43.94
N SER A 2 0.31 18.97 43.59
CA SER A 2 0.02 18.56 42.22
C SER A 2 -1.00 19.52 41.59
N ILE A 3 -0.93 19.69 40.28
CA ILE A 3 -2.03 19.56 39.30
C ILE A 3 -1.35 19.50 37.92
N GLY A 4 -1.64 18.44 37.17
CA GLY A 4 -1.19 18.23 35.80
C GLY A 4 -2.26 18.59 34.78
N LEU A 5 -1.88 18.51 33.51
CA LEU A 5 -2.80 18.34 32.39
C LEU A 5 -2.10 17.53 31.31
N ALA A 6 -2.65 16.34 31.06
CA ALA A 6 -2.30 15.45 29.97
C ALA A 6 -3.19 15.75 28.76
N TYR A 7 -2.63 15.63 27.57
CA TYR A 7 -3.39 15.36 26.35
C TYR A 7 -2.78 14.15 25.67
N ALA A 8 -3.63 13.13 25.49
CA ALA A 8 -3.38 11.97 24.66
C ALA A 8 -3.88 12.27 23.25
N LEU A 9 -3.00 12.14 22.26
CA LEU A 9 -3.38 11.89 20.88
C LEU A 9 -2.80 10.53 20.51
N LEU A 10 -3.70 9.63 20.10
CA LEU A 10 -3.41 8.31 19.58
C LEU A 10 -2.65 8.45 18.25
N THR A 11 -1.36 8.14 18.26
CA THR A 11 -0.62 7.72 17.07
C THR A 11 -0.33 6.23 17.19
N ALA A 12 -0.74 5.46 16.20
CA ALA A 12 -0.35 4.07 16.04
C ALA A 12 1.19 3.95 16.00
N PRO A 13 1.77 2.84 16.49
CA PRO A 13 3.21 2.62 16.39
C PRO A 13 3.57 2.35 14.93
N VAL A 14 4.15 3.34 14.27
CA VAL A 14 5.00 3.12 13.09
C VAL A 14 6.32 2.57 13.63
N ALA A 15 6.66 1.35 13.23
CA ALA A 15 7.89 0.69 13.62
C ALA A 15 9.13 1.51 13.22
N ALA A 16 10.13 1.48 14.10
CA ALA A 16 11.32 2.29 14.07
C ALA A 16 12.35 1.84 13.03
N SER A 17 12.99 2.86 12.45
CA SER A 17 14.34 2.93 11.90
C SER A 17 14.78 1.90 10.85
N ALA A 18 14.47 2.19 9.59
CA ALA A 18 15.56 2.19 8.60
C ALA A 18 16.40 3.44 8.90
N VAL A 19 17.54 3.29 9.60
CA VAL A 19 18.53 4.37 9.61
C VAL A 19 19.02 4.46 8.16
N PRO A 20 18.86 5.60 7.46
CA PRO A 20 19.47 5.75 6.15
C PRO A 20 20.97 5.56 6.32
N VAL A 21 21.53 4.50 5.73
CA VAL A 21 22.98 4.37 5.59
C VAL A 21 23.37 5.41 4.56
N THR A 22 23.78 6.59 5.02
CA THR A 22 24.38 7.61 4.17
C THR A 22 25.75 7.10 3.75
N VAL A 23 25.83 6.51 2.55
CA VAL A 23 27.11 6.18 1.92
C VAL A 23 27.76 7.51 1.55
N ILE A 24 28.68 7.99 2.38
CA ILE A 24 29.47 9.19 2.10
C ILE A 24 30.61 8.76 1.18
N THR A 25 30.39 8.87 -0.12
CA THR A 25 31.48 8.79 -1.11
C THR A 25 32.31 10.07 -1.01
N VAL A 26 33.50 9.96 -0.39
CA VAL A 26 34.49 11.04 -0.40
C VAL A 26 35.14 11.06 -1.78
N HIS A 27 34.76 12.03 -2.62
CA HIS A 27 35.43 12.30 -3.88
C HIS A 27 36.56 13.30 -3.64
N ASP A 28 37.80 12.86 -3.83
CA ASP A 28 38.94 13.78 -3.93
C ASP A 28 38.77 14.64 -5.20
N LEU A 29 38.53 15.94 -5.03
CA LEU A 29 38.45 16.87 -6.15
C LEU A 29 39.79 16.91 -6.87
N THR A 30 39.75 16.61 -8.16
CA THR A 30 40.92 16.73 -9.03
C THR A 30 41.38 18.20 -9.11
N PRO A 31 42.66 18.46 -9.40
CA PRO A 31 43.14 19.83 -9.64
C PRO A 31 42.40 20.58 -10.77
N LYS A 32 41.66 19.87 -11.63
CA LYS A 32 40.81 20.46 -12.67
C LYS A 32 39.50 20.96 -12.07
N GLU A 33 38.85 20.17 -11.21
CA GLU A 33 37.62 20.56 -10.51
C GLU A 33 37.86 21.73 -9.54
N ILE A 34 38.98 21.71 -8.80
CA ILE A 34 39.38 22.83 -7.95
C ILE A 34 39.53 24.12 -8.78
N ARG A 35 40.17 24.04 -9.95
CA ARG A 35 40.32 25.21 -10.85
C ARG A 35 38.99 25.67 -11.44
N ALA A 36 38.08 24.75 -11.76
CA ALA A 36 36.75 25.07 -12.26
C ALA A 36 35.90 25.77 -11.20
N MET A 37 35.94 25.28 -9.95
CA MET A 37 35.30 25.90 -8.79
C MET A 37 35.86 27.31 -8.55
N GLN A 38 37.19 27.47 -8.45
CA GLN A 38 37.81 28.79 -8.28
C GLN A 38 37.47 29.77 -9.42
N TRP A 39 37.33 29.29 -10.65
CA TRP A 39 36.92 30.13 -11.78
C TRP A 39 35.45 30.55 -11.67
N ARG A 40 34.56 29.62 -11.25
CA ARG A 40 33.16 29.91 -10.95
C ARG A 40 33.06 30.97 -9.85
N ASP A 41 33.78 30.81 -8.74
CA ASP A 41 33.76 31.77 -7.63
C ASP A 41 34.17 33.18 -8.08
N ARG A 42 35.27 33.28 -8.84
CA ARG A 42 35.72 34.57 -9.41
C ARG A 42 34.68 35.19 -10.34
N ARG A 43 33.99 34.36 -11.14
CA ARG A 43 32.91 34.81 -12.02
C ARG A 43 31.72 35.33 -11.21
N LEU A 44 31.31 34.63 -10.16
CA LEU A 44 30.22 35.03 -9.28
C LEU A 44 30.53 36.35 -8.55
N VAL A 45 31.75 36.51 -8.02
CA VAL A 45 32.21 37.79 -7.44
C VAL A 45 32.11 38.94 -8.43
N ALA A 46 32.56 38.72 -9.67
CA ALA A 46 32.46 39.73 -10.72
C ALA A 46 30.99 40.09 -11.03
N LEU A 47 30.09 39.11 -11.01
CA LEU A 47 28.66 39.32 -11.18
C LEU A 47 28.03 40.06 -10.00
N CYS A 48 28.37 39.74 -8.76
CA CYS A 48 27.92 40.50 -7.58
C CYS A 48 28.33 41.99 -7.65
N ARG A 49 29.59 42.27 -8.02
CA ARG A 49 30.06 43.65 -8.21
C ARG A 49 29.31 44.35 -9.34
N SER A 50 29.05 43.63 -10.43
CA SER A 50 28.24 44.12 -11.55
C SER A 50 26.80 44.42 -11.10
N ALA A 51 26.20 43.56 -10.27
CA ALA A 51 24.85 43.76 -9.73
C ALA A 51 24.77 45.00 -8.86
N ALA A 52 25.76 45.19 -7.98
CA ALA A 52 25.85 46.39 -7.16
C ALA A 52 25.99 47.66 -8.02
N HIS A 53 26.80 47.61 -9.08
CA HIS A 53 26.97 48.74 -10.01
C HIS A 53 25.69 49.04 -10.80
N HIS A 54 24.94 48.01 -11.20
CA HIS A 54 23.72 48.10 -12.00
C HIS A 54 22.43 47.96 -11.18
N ARG A 55 22.45 48.28 -9.88
CA ARG A 55 21.30 48.08 -8.96
C ARG A 55 19.99 48.73 -9.41
N ASN A 56 20.06 49.80 -10.21
CA ASN A 56 18.90 50.52 -10.75
C ASN A 56 18.54 50.11 -12.20
N THR A 57 19.32 49.21 -12.83
CA THR A 57 19.19 48.80 -14.23
C THR A 57 19.57 47.32 -14.39
N LEU A 58 18.92 46.43 -13.64
CA LEU A 58 19.26 44.99 -13.62
C LEU A 58 19.11 44.32 -15.00
N ASP A 59 18.30 44.87 -15.91
CA ASP A 59 18.21 44.40 -17.31
C ASP A 59 19.57 44.39 -18.02
N LYS A 60 20.41 45.39 -17.72
CA LYS A 60 21.75 45.48 -18.29
C LYS A 60 22.67 44.37 -17.77
N LEU A 61 22.42 43.84 -16.57
CA LEU A 61 23.19 42.76 -15.99
C LEU A 61 22.95 41.44 -16.72
N LEU A 62 21.69 41.15 -17.08
CA LEU A 62 21.32 39.97 -17.87
C LEU A 62 21.99 39.98 -19.25
N VAL A 63 21.86 41.11 -19.96
CA VAL A 63 22.35 41.25 -21.34
C VAL A 63 23.86 41.35 -21.41
N ALA A 64 24.52 42.06 -20.49
CA ALA A 64 25.96 42.32 -20.59
C ALA A 64 26.85 41.14 -20.21
N LYS A 65 26.31 40.11 -19.55
CA LYS A 65 27.13 39.03 -18.96
C LYS A 65 26.70 37.61 -19.32
N GLY A 66 25.61 37.43 -20.07
CA GLY A 66 25.12 36.12 -20.49
C GLY A 66 24.95 35.14 -19.33
N ALA A 67 24.53 35.66 -18.17
CA ALA A 67 24.23 34.85 -17.00
C ALA A 67 22.85 34.23 -17.17
N ASP A 68 22.76 32.92 -16.98
CA ASP A 68 21.48 32.20 -16.93
C ASP A 68 20.78 32.42 -15.58
N SER A 69 19.54 31.92 -15.48
CA SER A 69 18.71 32.01 -14.27
C SER A 69 19.45 31.45 -13.05
N ASP A 70 20.05 30.27 -13.18
CA ASP A 70 20.71 29.55 -12.09
C ASP A 70 21.90 30.36 -11.52
N THR A 71 22.74 30.91 -12.40
CA THR A 71 23.86 31.76 -11.99
C THR A 71 23.37 33.00 -11.23
N LEU A 72 22.23 33.57 -11.63
CA LEU A 72 21.70 34.77 -10.99
C LEU A 72 21.03 34.48 -9.64
N SER A 73 20.40 33.32 -9.51
CA SER A 73 19.88 32.83 -8.23
C SER A 73 21.01 32.56 -7.24
N GLU A 74 22.14 32.03 -7.70
CA GLU A 74 23.37 31.88 -6.89
C GLU A 74 23.96 33.25 -6.49
N VAL A 75 24.04 34.21 -7.42
CA VAL A 75 24.45 35.59 -7.11
C VAL A 75 23.54 36.23 -6.06
N ALA A 76 22.22 35.99 -6.13
CA ALA A 76 21.28 36.50 -5.16
C ALA A 76 21.50 35.90 -3.76
N TRP A 77 21.84 34.61 -3.65
CA TRP A 77 22.24 33.96 -2.40
C TRP A 77 23.52 34.57 -1.81
N GLN A 78 24.57 34.72 -2.61
CA GLN A 78 25.82 35.32 -2.13
C GLN A 78 25.63 36.77 -1.69
N LEU A 79 24.77 37.53 -2.37
CA LEU A 79 24.38 38.87 -1.94
C LEU A 79 23.57 38.87 -0.64
N TRP A 80 22.75 37.83 -0.40
CA TRP A 80 21.93 37.70 0.80
C TRP A 80 22.77 37.43 2.06
N ASP A 81 23.72 36.51 1.96
CA ASP A 81 24.57 36.08 3.09
C ASP A 81 25.84 36.93 3.23
N GLY A 82 26.33 37.49 2.12
CA GLY A 82 27.59 38.24 2.07
C GLY A 82 28.82 37.33 1.98
N GLU A 83 28.67 36.19 1.30
CA GLU A 83 29.70 35.16 1.16
C GLU A 83 30.52 35.32 -0.13
N ASP A 84 31.62 34.57 -0.22
CA ASP A 84 32.50 34.45 -1.39
C ASP A 84 33.06 35.76 -1.96
N GLY A 85 33.05 36.85 -1.18
CA GLY A 85 33.51 38.16 -1.62
C GLY A 85 32.43 39.05 -2.24
N CYS A 86 31.16 38.62 -2.19
CA CYS A 86 30.00 39.47 -2.42
C CYS A 86 29.70 40.31 -1.17
N ARG A 87 29.46 41.61 -1.34
CA ARG A 87 29.04 42.47 -0.23
C ARG A 87 27.58 42.14 0.09
N ARG A 88 27.30 41.83 1.36
CA ARG A 88 25.92 41.61 1.83
C ARG A 88 25.01 42.79 1.50
N ASP A 89 23.99 42.54 0.68
CA ASP A 89 22.97 43.49 0.27
C ASP A 89 21.65 42.74 0.01
N ARG A 90 20.85 42.57 1.07
CA ARG A 90 19.59 41.82 1.04
C ARG A 90 18.54 42.43 0.09
N ALA A 91 18.50 43.75 -0.02
CA ALA A 91 17.56 44.43 -0.91
C ALA A 91 17.93 44.18 -2.37
N LEU A 92 19.22 44.21 -2.70
CA LEU A 92 19.70 43.87 -4.03
C LEU A 92 19.47 42.39 -4.35
N ALA A 93 19.71 41.47 -3.40
CA ALA A 93 19.41 40.05 -3.57
C ALA A 93 17.95 39.82 -3.97
N ILE A 94 17.00 40.40 -3.22
CA ILE A 94 15.56 40.34 -3.54
C ILE A 94 15.27 40.90 -4.95
N ASN A 95 15.86 42.04 -5.31
CA ASN A 95 15.64 42.65 -6.63
C ASN A 95 16.21 41.81 -7.77
N VAL A 96 17.36 41.14 -7.57
CA VAL A 96 17.92 40.19 -8.53
C VAL A 96 16.96 39.01 -8.70
N THR A 97 16.50 38.38 -7.61
CA THR A 97 15.57 37.25 -7.69
C THR A 97 14.23 37.63 -8.34
N ARG A 98 13.63 38.78 -7.97
CA ARG A 98 12.42 39.31 -8.64
C ARG A 98 12.63 39.49 -10.14
N ARG A 99 13.81 39.97 -10.54
CA ARG A 99 14.13 40.17 -11.95
C ARG A 99 14.26 38.86 -12.71
N VAL A 100 14.88 37.84 -12.10
CA VAL A 100 14.99 36.48 -12.65
C VAL A 100 13.59 35.88 -12.86
N ILE A 101 12.70 36.05 -11.88
CA ILE A 101 11.31 35.60 -11.96
C ILE A 101 10.50 36.39 -13.01
N ASP A 102 10.82 37.66 -13.25
CA ASP A 102 10.18 38.53 -14.26
C ASP A 102 8.65 38.63 -14.12
N GLY A 103 8.16 38.58 -12.87
CA GLY A 103 6.71 38.56 -12.57
C GLY A 103 5.99 37.28 -12.99
N LYS A 104 6.71 36.26 -13.47
CA LYS A 104 6.17 34.98 -13.97
C LYS A 104 6.35 33.85 -12.96
N ALA A 105 6.18 34.11 -11.66
CA ALA A 105 6.43 33.13 -10.61
C ALA A 105 5.70 31.78 -10.83
N LEU A 106 4.49 31.83 -11.39
CA LEU A 106 3.69 30.65 -11.70
C LEU A 106 4.31 29.79 -12.82
N THR A 107 4.84 30.41 -13.87
CA THR A 107 5.41 29.74 -15.04
C THR A 107 6.94 29.78 -15.07
N ALA A 108 7.60 30.22 -13.99
CA ALA A 108 9.05 30.31 -13.92
C ALA A 108 9.66 28.92 -14.08
N ALA A 109 10.67 28.80 -14.95
CA ALA A 109 11.29 27.50 -15.26
C ALA A 109 11.84 26.83 -14.00
N ASP A 110 12.52 27.60 -13.16
CA ASP A 110 13.05 27.16 -11.88
C ASP A 110 12.09 27.55 -10.73
N VAL A 111 11.72 26.56 -9.91
CA VAL A 111 10.90 26.75 -8.72
C VAL A 111 11.73 27.19 -7.51
N ASP A 112 13.01 26.82 -7.47
CA ASP A 112 13.90 27.10 -6.35
C ASP A 112 14.15 28.59 -6.24
N THR A 113 14.26 29.28 -7.38
CA THR A 113 14.30 30.74 -7.45
C THR A 113 13.04 31.40 -6.84
N VAL A 114 11.85 30.83 -7.02
CA VAL A 114 10.60 31.34 -6.43
C VAL A 114 10.59 31.11 -4.91
N ALA A 115 11.01 29.92 -4.48
CA ALA A 115 11.16 29.58 -3.07
C ALA A 115 12.20 30.45 -2.37
N GLN A 116 13.32 30.73 -3.04
CA GLN A 116 14.37 31.63 -2.59
C GLN A 116 13.82 33.04 -2.36
N LEU A 117 13.05 33.60 -3.31
CA LEU A 117 12.43 34.91 -3.11
C LEU A 117 11.50 34.92 -1.89
N ALA A 118 10.63 33.91 -1.77
CA ALA A 118 9.74 33.80 -0.61
C ALA A 118 10.52 33.72 0.71
N MET A 119 11.61 32.96 0.75
CA MET A 119 12.47 32.85 1.93
C MET A 119 13.16 34.19 2.25
N PHE A 120 13.65 34.92 1.25
CA PHE A 120 14.23 36.25 1.44
C PHE A 120 13.22 37.24 2.01
N LEU A 121 12.01 37.30 1.44
CA LEU A 121 10.93 38.16 1.92
C LEU A 121 10.53 37.82 3.36
N GLN A 122 10.37 36.53 3.67
CA GLN A 122 10.06 36.05 5.01
C GLN A 122 11.14 36.43 6.03
N SER A 123 12.41 36.20 5.69
CA SER A 123 13.54 36.45 6.57
C SER A 123 13.81 37.94 6.77
N ARG A 124 13.43 38.78 5.80
CA ARG A 124 13.49 40.25 5.92
C ARG A 124 12.40 40.78 6.85
N GLY A 125 11.19 40.20 6.78
CA GLY A 125 10.11 40.47 7.73
C GLY A 125 9.53 41.89 7.67
N GLU A 126 9.67 42.59 6.53
CA GLU A 126 9.10 43.92 6.35
C GLU A 126 7.59 43.83 6.05
N PRO A 127 6.74 44.73 6.60
CA PRO A 127 5.30 44.71 6.32
C PRO A 127 4.93 44.80 4.84
N ALA A 128 5.75 45.51 4.05
CA ALA A 128 5.56 45.64 2.61
C ALA A 128 5.71 44.31 1.84
N ASP A 129 6.40 43.32 2.43
CA ASP A 129 6.67 42.02 1.81
C ASP A 129 5.55 41.01 2.03
N LEU A 130 4.69 41.23 3.02
CA LEU A 130 3.72 40.22 3.47
C LEU A 130 2.75 39.78 2.37
N ASN A 131 2.29 40.72 1.55
CA ASN A 131 1.36 40.42 0.45
C ASN A 131 2.02 39.61 -0.65
N GLU A 132 3.24 39.98 -1.06
CA GLU A 132 3.98 39.25 -2.09
C GLU A 132 4.40 37.86 -1.59
N LEU A 133 4.85 37.76 -0.34
CA LEU A 133 5.17 36.48 0.28
C LEU A 133 3.95 35.55 0.32
N ALA A 134 2.77 36.07 0.68
CA ALA A 134 1.53 35.30 0.69
C ALA A 134 1.16 34.80 -0.72
N GLU A 135 1.29 35.66 -1.73
CA GLU A 135 1.07 35.31 -3.14
C GLU A 135 2.05 34.23 -3.63
N LEU A 136 3.35 34.39 -3.37
CA LEU A 136 4.37 33.41 -3.77
C LEU A 136 4.12 32.05 -3.11
N ARG A 137 3.68 32.01 -1.84
CA ARG A 137 3.31 30.77 -1.16
C ARG A 137 2.13 30.07 -1.82
N ARG A 138 1.10 30.82 -2.24
CA ARG A 138 -0.04 30.26 -2.98
C ARG A 138 0.39 29.73 -4.35
N ILE A 139 1.25 30.46 -5.06
CA ILE A 139 1.82 30.02 -6.35
C ILE A 139 2.63 28.73 -6.18
N MET A 140 3.53 28.67 -5.20
CA MET A 140 4.33 27.47 -4.93
C MET A 140 3.45 26.28 -4.54
N TRP A 141 2.38 26.51 -3.78
CA TRP A 141 1.39 25.47 -3.51
C TRP A 141 0.74 24.95 -4.79
N VAL A 142 0.32 25.84 -5.71
CA VAL A 142 -0.24 25.40 -7.01
C VAL A 142 0.77 24.59 -7.82
N ARG A 143 2.04 25.02 -7.89
CA ARG A 143 3.08 24.36 -8.67
C ARG A 143 3.42 22.94 -8.21
N GLY A 144 3.13 22.62 -6.95
CA GLY A 144 3.20 21.25 -6.44
C GLY A 144 4.59 20.75 -6.09
N ASP A 145 5.57 21.64 -5.88
CA ASP A 145 6.93 21.23 -5.58
C ASP A 145 7.14 20.76 -4.14
N TYR A 146 7.95 19.72 -3.98
CA TYR A 146 8.09 18.88 -2.79
C TYR A 146 9.08 19.46 -1.77
N TYR A 147 9.96 20.38 -2.20
CA TYR A 147 11.03 20.94 -1.38
C TYR A 147 10.53 22.09 -0.48
N GLY A 148 9.85 21.72 0.61
CA GLY A 148 9.87 22.53 1.85
C GLY A 148 8.96 23.75 1.93
N VAL A 149 8.04 23.96 0.98
CA VAL A 149 7.07 25.07 1.08
C VAL A 149 5.81 24.63 1.82
N GLY A 150 5.96 24.42 3.13
CA GLY A 150 4.92 24.53 4.17
C GLY A 150 3.61 23.75 4.00
N ASP A 151 2.80 23.78 5.04
CA ASP A 151 1.40 23.40 4.95
C ASP A 151 0.69 24.19 3.84
N SER A 152 -0.45 23.68 3.35
CA SER A 152 -1.38 24.48 2.52
C SER A 152 -1.46 25.90 3.08
N PRO A 153 -1.42 26.95 2.24
CA PRO A 153 -1.63 28.32 2.71
C PRO A 153 -2.85 28.38 3.63
N THR A 154 -2.76 29.18 4.71
CA THR A 154 -3.90 29.43 5.58
C THR A 154 -4.87 30.34 4.84
N TRP A 155 -5.80 29.72 4.14
CA TRP A 155 -6.90 30.38 3.44
C TRP A 155 -8.23 29.80 3.88
N SER A 156 -9.26 30.65 3.84
CA SER A 156 -10.65 30.19 3.82
C SER A 156 -10.96 29.42 2.54
N ALA A 157 -12.06 28.67 2.53
CA ALA A 157 -12.53 27.99 1.32
C ALA A 157 -12.80 29.00 0.18
N ASP A 158 -13.35 30.17 0.48
CA ASP A 158 -13.62 31.24 -0.49
C ASP A 158 -12.33 31.75 -1.14
N GLU A 159 -11.33 32.09 -0.33
CA GLU A 159 -10.03 32.57 -0.83
C GLU A 159 -9.32 31.54 -1.71
N LYS A 160 -9.41 30.25 -1.35
CA LYS A 160 -8.86 29.16 -2.19
C LYS A 160 -9.55 29.10 -3.54
N ARG A 161 -10.89 29.19 -3.56
CA ARG A 161 -11.68 29.16 -4.80
C ARG A 161 -11.36 30.33 -5.69
N ASP A 162 -11.36 31.53 -5.13
CA ASP A 162 -11.03 32.75 -5.87
C ASP A 162 -9.62 32.68 -6.46
N PHE A 163 -8.65 32.14 -5.71
CA PHE A 163 -7.29 31.99 -6.20
C PHE A 163 -7.18 30.98 -7.35
N VAL A 164 -7.75 29.78 -7.19
CA VAL A 164 -7.74 28.74 -8.24
C VAL A 164 -8.53 29.17 -9.48
N ALA A 165 -9.56 30.01 -9.32
CA ALA A 165 -10.37 30.51 -10.41
C ALA A 165 -9.68 31.59 -11.26
N ARG A 166 -8.57 32.20 -10.80
CA ARG A 166 -7.83 33.19 -11.59
C ARG A 166 -7.38 32.63 -12.94
N ASP A 167 -7.42 33.45 -13.99
CA ASP A 167 -7.11 33.01 -15.36
C ASP A 167 -5.70 32.45 -15.52
N ASP A 168 -4.70 33.06 -14.86
CA ASP A 168 -3.31 32.61 -14.90
C ASP A 168 -3.12 31.26 -14.19
N VAL A 169 -3.69 31.13 -12.99
CA VAL A 169 -3.68 29.87 -12.20
C VAL A 169 -4.41 28.77 -12.95
N TRP A 170 -5.61 29.06 -13.47
CA TRP A 170 -6.42 28.11 -14.23
C TRP A 170 -5.68 27.62 -15.48
N ALA A 171 -5.13 28.55 -16.28
CA ALA A 171 -4.35 28.19 -17.48
C ALA A 171 -3.13 27.32 -17.15
N PHE A 172 -2.50 27.55 -15.99
CA PHE A 172 -1.37 26.74 -15.53
C PHE A 172 -1.80 25.32 -15.12
N ILE A 173 -2.81 25.18 -14.26
CA ILE A 173 -3.23 23.84 -13.79
C ILE A 173 -3.92 23.03 -14.89
N ASP A 174 -4.58 23.70 -15.83
CA ASP A 174 -5.29 23.09 -16.95
C ASP A 174 -4.39 22.81 -18.16
N SER A 175 -3.07 22.98 -18.04
CA SER A 175 -2.14 22.66 -19.13
C SER A 175 -1.99 21.13 -19.30
N PRO A 176 -1.84 20.63 -20.53
CA PRO A 176 -1.69 19.18 -20.78
C PRO A 176 -0.57 18.53 -19.96
N GLU A 177 0.60 19.17 -19.81
CA GLU A 177 1.72 18.61 -19.05
C GLU A 177 1.43 18.51 -17.55
N ARG A 178 0.52 19.34 -17.04
CA ARG A 178 0.19 19.41 -15.60
C ARG A 178 -1.01 18.57 -15.22
N ARG A 179 -1.97 18.37 -16.14
CA ARG A 179 -3.17 17.55 -15.91
C ARG A 179 -2.87 16.11 -15.49
N GLU A 180 -1.73 15.56 -15.92
CA GLU A 180 -1.30 14.21 -15.52
C GLU A 180 -0.80 14.15 -14.06
N GLY A 181 -0.39 15.29 -13.49
CA GLY A 181 0.02 15.38 -12.10
C GLY A 181 -1.18 15.27 -11.15
N TRP A 182 -1.12 14.31 -10.22
CA TRP A 182 -2.21 14.03 -9.27
C TRP A 182 -2.72 15.27 -8.52
N LYS A 183 -1.81 16.19 -8.13
CA LYS A 183 -2.16 17.41 -7.40
C LYS A 183 -2.97 18.39 -8.25
N HIS A 184 -2.50 18.70 -9.47
CA HIS A 184 -3.20 19.63 -10.36
C HIS A 184 -4.54 19.06 -10.80
N ARG A 185 -4.60 17.75 -11.08
CA ARG A 185 -5.86 17.05 -11.35
C ARG A 185 -6.85 17.18 -10.19
N ALA A 186 -6.39 17.00 -8.95
CA ALA A 186 -7.23 17.18 -7.77
C ALA A 186 -7.75 18.64 -7.64
N MET A 187 -6.90 19.64 -7.86
CA MET A 187 -7.33 21.06 -7.86
C MET A 187 -8.36 21.36 -8.95
N LEU A 188 -8.13 20.86 -10.17
CA LEU A 188 -9.07 20.99 -11.28
C LEU A 188 -10.41 20.35 -10.92
N LEU A 189 -10.42 19.10 -10.46
CA LEU A 189 -11.65 18.40 -10.10
C LEU A 189 -12.39 19.11 -8.97
N GLU A 190 -11.69 19.57 -7.93
CA GLU A 190 -12.30 20.35 -6.85
C GLU A 190 -12.98 21.62 -7.38
N ALA A 191 -12.30 22.39 -8.22
CA ALA A 191 -12.83 23.62 -8.79
C ALA A 191 -13.96 23.39 -9.82
N LEU A 192 -13.93 22.29 -10.56
CA LEU A 192 -15.00 21.93 -11.51
C LEU A 192 -16.23 21.38 -10.78
N LEU A 193 -16.06 20.68 -9.66
CA LEU A 193 -17.15 20.05 -8.89
C LEU A 193 -17.80 20.96 -7.86
N ASP A 194 -17.12 22.03 -7.41
CA ASP A 194 -17.71 22.98 -6.46
C ASP A 194 -18.74 23.90 -7.15
N PRO A 195 -20.04 23.85 -6.79
CA PRO A 195 -21.08 24.69 -7.38
C PRO A 195 -20.89 26.20 -7.19
N LEU A 196 -20.05 26.61 -6.23
CA LEU A 196 -19.75 28.01 -5.92
C LEU A 196 -18.46 28.50 -6.59
N SER A 197 -17.70 27.60 -7.22
CA SER A 197 -16.51 27.97 -8.00
C SER A 197 -16.93 28.68 -9.29
N PRO A 198 -16.27 29.79 -9.67
CA PRO A 198 -16.45 30.41 -10.99
C PRO A 198 -16.09 29.47 -12.16
N ARG A 199 -15.37 28.38 -11.88
CA ARG A 199 -14.96 27.35 -12.85
C ARG A 199 -15.85 26.10 -12.79
N HIS A 200 -16.98 26.14 -12.09
CA HIS A 200 -17.88 25.01 -11.97
C HIS A 200 -18.31 24.47 -13.34
N ASP A 201 -18.00 23.20 -13.60
CA ASP A 201 -18.40 22.45 -14.79
C ASP A 201 -18.35 20.96 -14.44
N ALA A 202 -19.42 20.49 -13.78
CA ALA A 202 -19.52 19.10 -13.34
C ALA A 202 -19.44 18.12 -14.53
N ALA A 203 -19.88 18.51 -15.73
CA ALA A 203 -19.90 17.62 -16.89
C ALA A 203 -18.46 17.33 -17.34
N ARG A 204 -17.65 18.38 -17.41
CA ARG A 204 -16.22 18.27 -17.67
C ARG A 204 -15.50 17.49 -16.57
N ALA A 205 -15.81 17.74 -15.29
CA ALA A 205 -15.24 17.00 -14.18
C ALA A 205 -15.51 15.50 -14.30
N VAL A 206 -16.76 15.11 -14.57
CA VAL A 206 -17.13 13.71 -14.76
C VAL A 206 -16.32 13.10 -15.89
N SER A 207 -16.27 13.71 -17.08
CA SER A 207 -15.45 13.19 -18.19
C SER A 207 -13.97 12.99 -17.82
N MET A 208 -13.36 13.95 -17.11
CA MET A 208 -11.98 13.82 -16.61
C MET A 208 -11.80 12.70 -15.58
N ILE A 209 -12.84 12.42 -14.79
CA ILE A 209 -12.85 11.31 -13.82
C ILE A 209 -12.90 9.97 -14.56
N GLU A 210 -13.72 9.84 -15.61
CA GLU A 210 -13.88 8.58 -16.35
C GLU A 210 -12.60 8.11 -17.07
N GLU A 211 -11.81 9.08 -17.53
CA GLU A 211 -10.49 8.88 -18.15
C GLU A 211 -9.41 8.50 -17.13
N GLY A 212 -9.62 8.82 -15.85
CA GLY A 212 -8.70 8.47 -14.77
C GLY A 212 -8.79 7.01 -14.34
N ASN A 213 -7.91 6.64 -13.41
CA ASN A 213 -7.79 5.28 -12.84
C ASN A 213 -7.97 5.24 -11.31
N ASP A 214 -8.70 6.20 -10.74
CA ASP A 214 -8.98 6.24 -9.30
C ASP A 214 -10.42 5.79 -9.01
N SER A 215 -10.55 4.72 -8.22
CA SER A 215 -11.85 4.16 -7.85
C SER A 215 -12.73 5.13 -7.05
N ARG A 216 -12.16 6.00 -6.21
CA ARG A 216 -12.92 6.98 -5.43
C ARG A 216 -13.46 8.09 -6.31
N ASP A 217 -12.66 8.52 -7.30
CA ASP A 217 -13.12 9.47 -8.31
C ASP A 217 -14.32 8.89 -9.08
N TRP A 218 -14.21 7.65 -9.58
CA TRP A 218 -15.32 6.99 -10.28
C TRP A 218 -16.57 6.87 -9.42
N THR A 219 -16.43 6.54 -8.13
CA THR A 219 -17.55 6.52 -7.17
C THR A 219 -18.18 7.91 -7.01
N CYS A 220 -17.38 8.96 -6.95
CA CYS A 220 -17.86 10.35 -6.88
C CYS A 220 -18.65 10.74 -8.13
N ALA A 221 -18.10 10.50 -9.32
CA ALA A 221 -18.79 10.77 -10.58
C ALA A 221 -20.10 9.98 -10.72
N ALA A 222 -20.11 8.71 -10.33
CA ALA A 222 -21.32 7.92 -10.33
C ALA A 222 -22.41 8.49 -9.40
N ARG A 223 -22.06 8.99 -8.22
CA ARG A 223 -23.03 9.67 -7.34
C ARG A 223 -23.65 10.90 -8.00
N LEU A 224 -22.83 11.74 -8.65
CA LEU A 224 -23.34 12.91 -9.36
C LEU A 224 -24.34 12.53 -10.46
N LEU A 225 -24.03 11.48 -11.23
CA LEU A 225 -24.89 10.95 -12.29
C LEU A 225 -26.15 10.24 -11.76
N LEU A 226 -26.11 9.62 -10.57
CA LEU A 226 -27.29 9.04 -9.93
C LEU A 226 -28.20 10.11 -9.32
N GLU A 227 -27.63 11.12 -8.68
CA GLU A 227 -28.39 12.16 -7.98
C GLU A 227 -29.09 13.13 -8.92
N GLY A 228 -28.53 13.39 -10.11
CA GLY A 228 -29.16 14.24 -11.11
C GLY A 228 -29.24 15.73 -10.73
N LYS A 229 -28.50 16.18 -9.69
CA LYS A 229 -28.60 17.56 -9.16
C LYS A 229 -27.73 18.56 -9.91
N GLN A 230 -26.46 18.21 -10.17
CA GLN A 230 -25.51 19.07 -10.88
C GLN A 230 -25.44 18.76 -12.38
N LEU A 231 -25.91 17.57 -12.76
CA LEU A 231 -25.94 17.06 -14.13
C LEU A 231 -27.25 16.30 -14.34
N PRO A 232 -27.74 16.15 -15.58
CA PRO A 232 -28.85 15.24 -15.86
C PRO A 232 -28.53 13.82 -15.35
N ALA A 233 -29.51 13.17 -14.73
CA ALA A 233 -29.32 11.82 -14.23
C ALA A 233 -29.02 10.84 -15.38
N ASP A 234 -27.98 10.03 -15.22
CA ASP A 234 -27.58 8.97 -16.15
C ASP A 234 -27.23 7.69 -15.38
N PRO A 235 -28.24 6.91 -14.97
CA PRO A 235 -28.02 5.72 -14.14
C PRO A 235 -27.23 4.63 -14.85
N VAL A 236 -27.27 4.57 -16.19
CA VAL A 236 -26.54 3.56 -16.97
C VAL A 236 -25.04 3.87 -16.95
N ARG A 237 -24.67 5.13 -17.21
CA ARG A 237 -23.28 5.59 -17.11
C ARG A 237 -22.76 5.47 -15.68
N ALA A 238 -23.57 5.86 -14.69
CA ALA A 238 -23.22 5.72 -13.29
C ALA A 238 -22.95 4.26 -12.87
N GLU A 239 -23.80 3.33 -13.30
CA GLU A 239 -23.60 1.90 -13.03
C GLU A 239 -22.27 1.41 -13.63
N GLY A 240 -21.96 1.79 -14.87
CA GLY A 240 -20.68 1.43 -15.51
C GLY A 240 -19.46 1.88 -14.70
N LEU A 241 -19.49 3.11 -14.17
CA LEU A 241 -18.43 3.63 -13.30
C LEU A 241 -18.36 2.90 -11.97
N LEU A 242 -19.50 2.63 -11.34
CA LEU A 242 -19.52 1.90 -10.08
C LEU A 242 -19.00 0.48 -10.25
N ILE A 243 -19.34 -0.23 -11.33
CA ILE A 243 -18.84 -1.59 -11.59
C ILE A 243 -17.30 -1.58 -11.67
N ARG A 244 -16.70 -0.57 -12.31
CA ARG A 244 -15.24 -0.38 -12.34
C ARG A 244 -14.68 -0.11 -10.94
N ALA A 245 -15.32 0.78 -10.18
CA ALA A 245 -14.87 1.19 -8.86
C ALA A 245 -14.98 0.08 -7.79
N ALA A 246 -16.02 -0.76 -7.88
CA ALA A 246 -16.35 -1.77 -6.88
C ALA A 246 -15.28 -2.85 -6.67
N GLU A 247 -14.31 -3.00 -7.57
CA GLU A 247 -13.17 -3.90 -7.31
C GLU A 247 -12.30 -3.41 -6.14
N TYR A 248 -12.15 -2.08 -6.01
CA TYR A 248 -11.21 -1.43 -5.09
C TYR A 248 -11.88 -0.54 -4.04
N ASP A 249 -13.12 -0.10 -4.27
CA ASP A 249 -13.85 0.80 -3.38
C ASP A 249 -15.12 0.15 -2.81
N ASP A 250 -15.20 0.09 -1.48
CA ASP A 250 -16.35 -0.46 -0.77
C ASP A 250 -17.59 0.42 -0.88
N ALA A 251 -17.42 1.75 -0.98
CA ALA A 251 -18.54 2.67 -1.16
C ALA A 251 -19.24 2.45 -2.49
N ALA A 252 -18.49 2.11 -3.55
CA ALA A 252 -19.05 1.74 -4.85
C ALA A 252 -19.91 0.48 -4.77
N ARG A 253 -19.41 -0.56 -4.06
CA ARG A 253 -20.18 -1.81 -3.86
C ARG A 253 -21.52 -1.51 -3.21
N LEU A 254 -21.51 -0.74 -2.11
CA LEU A 254 -22.73 -0.37 -1.38
C LEU A 254 -23.74 0.38 -2.27
N LEU A 255 -23.27 1.26 -3.16
CA LEU A 255 -24.13 1.97 -4.12
C LEU A 255 -24.68 1.05 -5.23
N LEU A 256 -23.94 0.02 -5.64
CA LEU A 256 -24.39 -0.95 -6.65
C LEU A 256 -25.44 -1.92 -6.13
N LEU A 257 -25.40 -2.28 -4.84
CA LEU A 257 -26.33 -3.26 -4.29
C LEU A 257 -27.81 -2.94 -4.59
N PRO A 258 -28.35 -1.73 -4.35
CA PRO A 258 -29.74 -1.42 -4.69
C PRO A 258 -30.02 -1.43 -6.21
N ILE A 259 -29.00 -1.25 -7.07
CA ILE A 259 -29.14 -1.29 -8.53
C ILE A 259 -29.18 -2.74 -9.05
N LEU A 260 -28.32 -3.59 -8.51
CA LEU A 260 -28.14 -4.97 -8.98
C LEU A 260 -29.04 -5.98 -8.27
N ALA A 261 -29.42 -5.76 -7.00
CA ALA A 261 -30.25 -6.70 -6.25
C ALA A 261 -31.59 -7.02 -6.94
N PRO A 262 -32.35 -6.05 -7.48
CA PRO A 262 -33.59 -6.35 -8.21
C PRO A 262 -33.38 -7.23 -9.44
N ARG A 263 -32.20 -7.15 -10.08
CA ARG A 263 -31.87 -7.95 -11.28
C ARG A 263 -31.68 -9.42 -10.96
N LEU A 264 -31.29 -9.75 -9.73
CA LEU A 264 -31.16 -11.14 -9.29
C LEU A 264 -32.50 -11.90 -9.30
N ASP A 265 -33.61 -11.20 -9.09
CA ASP A 265 -34.97 -11.76 -9.12
C ASP A 265 -35.72 -11.43 -10.41
N GLY A 266 -35.06 -10.74 -11.35
CA GLY A 266 -35.64 -10.34 -12.62
C GLY A 266 -35.91 -11.53 -13.54
N SER A 267 -36.86 -11.37 -14.45
CA SER A 267 -37.18 -12.37 -15.47
C SER A 267 -36.14 -12.48 -16.59
N ASP A 268 -35.20 -11.53 -16.69
CA ASP A 268 -34.09 -11.59 -17.66
C ASP A 268 -32.93 -12.44 -17.11
N PRO A 269 -32.73 -13.66 -17.63
CA PRO A 269 -31.68 -14.56 -17.13
C PRO A 269 -30.27 -14.04 -17.42
N VAL A 270 -30.07 -13.22 -18.46
CA VAL A 270 -28.75 -12.68 -18.81
C VAL A 270 -28.36 -11.60 -17.79
N ALA A 271 -29.28 -10.67 -17.51
CA ALA A 271 -29.07 -9.64 -16.49
C ALA A 271 -28.90 -10.25 -15.09
N ALA A 272 -29.73 -11.23 -14.72
CA ALA A 272 -29.63 -11.93 -13.44
C ALA A 272 -28.26 -12.62 -13.27
N GLN A 273 -27.79 -13.32 -14.30
CA GLN A 273 -26.49 -14.01 -14.27
C GLN A 273 -25.31 -13.03 -14.28
N ALA A 274 -25.42 -11.87 -14.94
CA ALA A 274 -24.40 -10.82 -14.89
C ALA A 274 -24.31 -10.19 -13.49
N ALA A 275 -25.45 -9.82 -12.89
CA ALA A 275 -25.52 -9.30 -11.54
C ALA A 275 -24.97 -10.29 -10.50
N LEU A 276 -25.34 -11.58 -10.61
CA LEU A 276 -24.82 -12.64 -9.75
C LEU A 276 -23.30 -12.75 -9.84
N ARG A 277 -22.73 -12.76 -11.06
CA ARG A 277 -21.27 -12.85 -11.25
C ARG A 277 -20.52 -11.67 -10.64
N ALA A 278 -21.02 -10.45 -10.86
CA ALA A 278 -20.42 -9.25 -10.28
C ALA A 278 -20.44 -9.30 -8.75
N MET A 279 -21.59 -9.62 -8.15
CA MET A 279 -21.73 -9.75 -6.70
C MET A 279 -20.88 -10.89 -6.12
N GLN A 280 -20.77 -12.04 -6.78
CA GLN A 280 -19.95 -13.15 -6.29
C GLN A 280 -18.46 -12.76 -6.19
N ALA A 281 -17.94 -11.95 -7.12
CA ALA A 281 -16.57 -11.45 -7.05
C ALA A 281 -16.35 -10.59 -5.78
N TRP A 282 -17.31 -9.72 -5.46
CA TRP A 282 -17.22 -8.83 -4.30
C TRP A 282 -17.55 -9.49 -2.96
N ALA A 283 -18.33 -10.56 -2.95
CA ALA A 283 -18.69 -11.28 -1.74
C ALA A 283 -17.48 -11.88 -0.98
N SER A 284 -16.34 -12.01 -1.66
CA SER A 284 -15.06 -12.43 -1.08
C SER A 284 -14.34 -11.34 -0.27
N LYS A 285 -14.72 -10.06 -0.45
CA LYS A 285 -14.13 -8.90 0.21
C LYS A 285 -14.61 -8.83 1.66
N THR A 286 -13.73 -8.46 2.58
CA THR A 286 -14.00 -8.48 4.04
C THR A 286 -14.73 -7.22 4.52
N GLU A 287 -14.77 -6.18 3.70
CA GLU A 287 -15.36 -4.87 3.98
C GLU A 287 -16.90 -4.92 4.00
N ALA A 288 -17.54 -3.80 4.40
CA ALA A 288 -18.98 -3.73 4.65
C ALA A 288 -19.83 -4.01 3.40
N GLY A 289 -19.41 -3.50 2.24
CA GLY A 289 -20.02 -3.81 0.95
C GLY A 289 -19.90 -5.29 0.59
N GLY A 290 -18.77 -5.93 0.89
CA GLY A 290 -18.61 -7.39 0.75
C GLY A 290 -19.56 -8.16 1.67
N ALA A 291 -19.69 -7.76 2.93
CA ALA A 291 -20.63 -8.35 3.89
C ALA A 291 -22.09 -8.21 3.46
N ALA A 292 -22.51 -7.02 3.04
CA ALA A 292 -23.85 -6.77 2.53
C ALA A 292 -24.14 -7.60 1.26
N THR A 293 -23.14 -7.79 0.40
CA THR A 293 -23.24 -8.67 -0.77
C THR A 293 -23.50 -10.12 -0.35
N ARG A 294 -22.78 -10.64 0.65
CA ARG A 294 -23.00 -12.00 1.18
C ARG A 294 -24.43 -12.18 1.71
N VAL A 295 -24.95 -11.21 2.45
CA VAL A 295 -26.33 -11.23 2.98
C VAL A 295 -27.35 -11.34 1.84
N LEU A 296 -27.18 -10.59 0.76
CA LEU A 296 -28.07 -10.64 -0.41
C LEU A 296 -27.98 -11.96 -1.17
N LEU A 297 -26.78 -12.52 -1.32
CA LEU A 297 -26.58 -13.77 -2.06
C LEU A 297 -26.98 -15.02 -1.27
N TRP A 298 -26.95 -14.97 0.06
CA TRP A 298 -27.15 -16.16 0.91
C TRP A 298 -28.46 -16.91 0.64
N PRO A 299 -29.66 -16.29 0.65
CA PRO A 299 -30.92 -17.02 0.43
C PRO A 299 -30.98 -17.72 -0.93
N ARG A 300 -30.38 -17.10 -1.97
CA ARG A 300 -30.35 -17.64 -3.33
C ARG A 300 -29.42 -18.84 -3.44
N LEU A 301 -28.27 -18.78 -2.77
CA LEU A 301 -27.38 -19.94 -2.70
C LEU A 301 -28.00 -21.09 -1.89
N VAL A 302 -28.74 -20.78 -0.82
CA VAL A 302 -29.49 -21.80 -0.07
C VAL A 302 -30.51 -22.51 -0.95
N GLN A 303 -31.26 -21.78 -1.78
CA GLN A 303 -32.20 -22.40 -2.74
C GLN A 303 -31.50 -23.35 -3.72
N LYS A 304 -30.27 -23.00 -4.15
CA LYS A 304 -29.47 -23.84 -5.06
C LYS A 304 -28.98 -25.15 -4.43
N LEU A 305 -28.98 -25.29 -3.10
CA LEU A 305 -28.70 -26.58 -2.44
C LEU A 305 -29.77 -27.64 -2.74
N SER A 306 -30.96 -27.23 -3.19
CA SER A 306 -32.04 -28.14 -3.61
C SER A 306 -32.18 -28.27 -5.13
N ALA A 307 -31.21 -27.75 -5.91
CA ALA A 307 -31.22 -27.89 -7.36
C ALA A 307 -31.09 -29.38 -7.76
N PRO A 308 -31.71 -29.84 -8.87
CA PRO A 308 -31.63 -31.25 -9.28
C PRO A 308 -30.21 -31.68 -9.70
N ALA A 309 -29.36 -30.74 -10.11
CA ALA A 309 -28.03 -31.01 -10.62
C ALA A 309 -26.97 -30.95 -9.48
N PRO A 310 -26.23 -32.05 -9.19
CA PRO A 310 -25.29 -32.11 -8.07
C PRO A 310 -24.14 -31.08 -8.15
N ASP A 311 -23.68 -30.75 -9.35
CA ASP A 311 -22.64 -29.75 -9.59
C ASP A 311 -23.07 -28.34 -9.13
N VAL A 312 -24.33 -27.99 -9.36
CA VAL A 312 -24.95 -26.74 -8.88
C VAL A 312 -25.03 -26.72 -7.35
N GLN A 313 -25.43 -27.84 -6.74
CA GLN A 313 -25.47 -27.97 -5.27
C GLN A 313 -24.08 -27.82 -4.64
N ILE A 314 -23.08 -28.53 -5.19
CA ILE A 314 -21.68 -28.47 -4.73
C ILE A 314 -21.13 -27.05 -4.83
N ALA A 315 -21.34 -26.37 -5.96
CA ALA A 315 -20.92 -24.99 -6.14
C ALA A 315 -21.58 -24.05 -5.12
N ALA A 316 -22.88 -24.19 -4.88
CA ALA A 316 -23.60 -23.40 -3.89
C ALA A 316 -23.09 -23.65 -2.46
N ALA A 317 -22.86 -24.92 -2.09
CA ALA A 317 -22.32 -25.28 -0.78
C ALA A 317 -20.92 -24.72 -0.55
N ARG A 318 -20.06 -24.73 -1.58
CA ARG A 318 -18.73 -24.13 -1.53
C ARG A 318 -18.78 -22.62 -1.29
N ASP A 319 -19.65 -21.92 -2.02
CA ASP A 319 -19.81 -20.46 -1.91
C ASP A 319 -20.42 -20.08 -0.54
N LEU A 320 -21.45 -20.80 -0.08
CA LEU A 320 -22.01 -20.63 1.28
C LEU A 320 -20.98 -20.88 2.37
N THR A 321 -20.13 -21.91 2.21
CA THR A 321 -19.02 -22.19 3.13
C THR A 321 -18.04 -21.01 3.17
N GLN A 322 -17.66 -20.49 2.00
CA GLN A 322 -16.80 -19.30 1.93
C GLN A 322 -17.45 -18.10 2.64
N TYR A 323 -18.75 -17.90 2.46
CA TYR A 323 -19.45 -16.75 3.05
C TYR A 323 -19.61 -16.88 4.56
N ALA A 324 -19.87 -18.08 5.07
CA ALA A 324 -19.90 -18.35 6.51
C ALA A 324 -18.55 -17.98 7.16
N ILE A 325 -17.45 -18.46 6.58
CA ILE A 325 -16.08 -18.19 7.05
C ILE A 325 -15.71 -16.71 7.02
N LEU A 326 -16.25 -15.95 6.06
CA LEU A 326 -16.08 -14.49 5.97
C LEU A 326 -17.07 -13.72 6.86
N GLY A 327 -17.74 -14.39 7.81
CA GLY A 327 -18.58 -13.76 8.81
C GLY A 327 -19.95 -13.33 8.29
N ALA A 328 -20.53 -13.99 7.28
CA ALA A 328 -21.92 -13.71 6.88
C ALA A 328 -22.89 -13.99 8.03
N GLU A 329 -23.65 -13.00 8.49
CA GLU A 329 -24.67 -13.17 9.53
C GLU A 329 -25.96 -13.83 8.99
N ALA A 330 -25.90 -15.11 8.64
CA ALA A 330 -27.04 -15.84 8.08
C ALA A 330 -27.22 -17.24 8.67
N ASP A 331 -28.43 -17.80 8.68
CA ASP A 331 -28.65 -19.15 9.23
C ASP A 331 -27.84 -20.20 8.47
N ARG A 332 -26.92 -20.88 9.17
CA ARG A 332 -26.04 -21.93 8.63
C ARG A 332 -26.71 -23.29 8.55
N ALA A 333 -27.86 -23.47 9.20
CA ALA A 333 -28.53 -24.75 9.28
C ALA A 333 -28.85 -25.39 7.91
N PRO A 334 -29.27 -24.65 6.85
CA PRO A 334 -29.46 -25.23 5.52
C PRO A 334 -28.18 -25.82 4.92
N LEU A 335 -27.06 -25.10 5.03
CA LEU A 335 -25.75 -25.58 4.56
C LEU A 335 -25.34 -26.85 5.34
N LEU A 336 -25.41 -26.80 6.66
CA LEU A 336 -25.01 -27.93 7.52
C LEU A 336 -25.87 -29.18 7.28
N ARG A 337 -27.18 -29.02 7.08
CA ARG A 337 -28.08 -30.13 6.72
C ARG A 337 -27.74 -30.73 5.37
N TRP A 338 -27.43 -29.88 4.39
CA TRP A 338 -27.01 -30.36 3.07
C TRP A 338 -25.70 -31.14 3.17
N LEU A 339 -24.69 -30.62 3.89
CA LEU A 339 -23.42 -31.31 4.13
C LEU A 339 -23.64 -32.68 4.80
N ASP A 340 -24.46 -32.74 5.85
CA ASP A 340 -24.77 -33.99 6.54
C ASP A 340 -25.45 -35.02 5.61
N THR A 341 -26.43 -34.58 4.82
CA THR A 341 -27.16 -35.42 3.86
C THR A 341 -26.23 -35.93 2.76
N ALA A 342 -25.42 -35.05 2.17
CA ALA A 342 -24.45 -35.38 1.15
C ALA A 342 -23.39 -36.38 1.66
N LEU A 343 -22.95 -36.24 2.92
CA LEU A 343 -22.04 -37.20 3.54
C LEU A 343 -22.67 -38.59 3.74
N ARG A 344 -23.98 -38.65 4.01
CA ARG A 344 -24.71 -39.90 4.24
C ARG A 344 -25.05 -40.62 2.93
N ASP A 345 -25.75 -39.93 2.04
CA ASP A 345 -26.41 -40.54 0.87
C ASP A 345 -25.93 -39.97 -0.48
N GLY A 346 -25.05 -38.96 -0.45
CA GLY A 346 -24.57 -38.31 -1.67
C GLY A 346 -23.63 -39.17 -2.52
N SER A 347 -23.44 -38.72 -3.76
CA SER A 347 -22.41 -39.22 -4.67
C SER A 347 -21.01 -39.00 -4.10
N ASP A 348 -20.00 -39.69 -4.64
CA ASP A 348 -18.61 -39.53 -4.21
C ASP A 348 -18.09 -38.09 -4.35
N ALA A 349 -18.57 -37.37 -5.38
CA ALA A 349 -18.26 -35.97 -5.59
C ALA A 349 -18.85 -35.07 -4.48
N GLU A 350 -20.12 -35.29 -4.12
CA GLU A 350 -20.80 -34.56 -3.05
C GLU A 350 -20.20 -34.86 -1.68
N LYS A 351 -19.86 -36.12 -1.40
CA LYS A 351 -19.13 -36.53 -0.19
C LYS A 351 -17.79 -35.83 -0.09
N THR A 352 -17.00 -35.88 -1.18
CA THR A 352 -15.68 -35.23 -1.24
C THR A 352 -15.78 -33.72 -1.02
N ALA A 353 -16.73 -33.05 -1.68
CA ALA A 353 -16.98 -31.63 -1.52
C ALA A 353 -17.43 -31.29 -0.08
N SER A 354 -18.33 -32.10 0.49
CA SER A 354 -18.87 -31.88 1.82
C SER A 354 -17.80 -31.98 2.89
N TRP A 355 -16.88 -32.95 2.78
CA TRP A 355 -15.73 -33.04 3.66
C TRP A 355 -14.80 -31.83 3.55
N GLY A 356 -14.49 -31.40 2.32
CA GLY A 356 -13.67 -30.21 2.11
C GLY A 356 -14.30 -28.96 2.72
N ASN A 357 -15.61 -28.78 2.56
CA ASN A 357 -16.35 -27.66 3.12
C ASN A 357 -16.42 -27.72 4.66
N LEU A 358 -16.76 -28.89 5.22
CA LEU A 358 -16.88 -29.08 6.66
C LEU A 358 -15.54 -28.92 7.38
N GLY A 359 -14.43 -29.41 6.81
CA GLY A 359 -13.08 -29.16 7.33
C GLY A 359 -12.74 -27.67 7.40
N ARG A 360 -13.16 -26.87 6.40
CA ARG A 360 -12.96 -25.41 6.41
C ARG A 360 -13.82 -24.71 7.46
N LEU A 361 -15.08 -25.11 7.62
CA LEU A 361 -15.97 -24.61 8.67
C LEU A 361 -15.41 -24.93 10.06
N MET A 362 -14.88 -26.15 10.26
CA MET A 362 -14.22 -26.59 11.49
C MET A 362 -12.99 -25.75 11.85
N MET A 363 -12.09 -25.49 10.89
CA MET A 363 -10.91 -24.65 11.12
C MET A 363 -11.28 -23.22 11.54
N LYS A 364 -12.46 -22.73 11.12
CA LYS A 364 -12.99 -21.42 11.48
C LYS A 364 -13.97 -21.45 12.65
N GLN A 365 -14.11 -22.62 13.29
CA GLN A 365 -14.96 -22.84 14.46
C GLN A 365 -16.42 -22.41 14.23
N GLU A 366 -16.92 -22.61 13.00
CA GLU A 366 -18.30 -22.25 12.67
C GLU A 366 -19.30 -23.10 13.49
N PRO A 367 -20.31 -22.48 14.13
CA PRO A 367 -21.28 -23.17 14.97
C PRO A 367 -21.94 -24.36 14.25
N GLY A 368 -22.01 -25.51 14.92
CA GLY A 368 -22.65 -26.73 14.40
C GLY A 368 -21.78 -27.59 13.49
N ALA A 369 -20.68 -27.07 12.92
CA ALA A 369 -19.78 -27.85 12.07
C ALA A 369 -19.19 -29.07 12.79
N ALA A 370 -18.80 -28.90 14.06
CA ALA A 370 -18.25 -29.98 14.89
C ALA A 370 -19.24 -31.13 15.11
N ALA A 371 -20.53 -30.82 15.31
CA ALA A 371 -21.56 -31.82 15.51
C ALA A 371 -21.80 -32.64 14.23
N VAL A 372 -21.86 -31.99 13.06
CA VAL A 372 -21.98 -32.68 11.76
C VAL A 372 -20.74 -33.55 11.50
N MET A 373 -19.54 -33.05 11.82
CA MET A 373 -18.29 -33.80 11.64
C MET A 373 -18.26 -35.05 12.51
N ALA A 374 -18.62 -34.92 13.79
CA ALA A 374 -18.66 -36.03 14.74
C ALA A 374 -19.67 -37.12 14.29
N ALA A 375 -20.90 -36.72 13.93
CA ALA A 375 -21.91 -37.65 13.41
C ALA A 375 -21.44 -38.37 12.14
N ALA A 376 -20.71 -37.66 11.26
CA ALA A 376 -20.16 -38.25 10.06
C ALA A 376 -19.04 -39.26 10.34
N TYR A 377 -18.22 -39.05 11.38
CA TYR A 377 -17.26 -40.07 11.83
C TYR A 377 -17.95 -41.31 12.36
N GLU A 378 -18.94 -41.17 13.24
CA GLU A 378 -19.67 -42.30 13.82
C GLU A 378 -20.27 -43.22 12.73
N ARG A 379 -20.82 -42.64 11.66
CA ARG A 379 -21.41 -43.39 10.54
C ARG A 379 -20.44 -44.29 9.79
N VAL A 380 -19.14 -44.01 9.81
CA VAL A 380 -18.12 -44.84 9.13
C VAL A 380 -17.29 -45.69 10.11
N GLY A 381 -17.82 -45.91 11.31
CA GLY A 381 -17.13 -46.71 12.34
C GLY A 381 -16.21 -45.90 13.26
N GLY A 382 -16.36 -44.57 13.28
CA GLY A 382 -15.62 -43.67 14.16
C GLY A 382 -14.32 -43.13 13.57
N LEU A 383 -13.55 -42.48 14.44
CA LEU A 383 -12.24 -41.91 14.14
C LEU A 383 -11.17 -42.87 14.65
N LEU A 384 -10.44 -43.53 13.75
CA LEU A 384 -9.36 -44.44 14.12
C LEU A 384 -8.15 -43.64 14.61
N ASP A 385 -7.47 -44.17 15.62
CA ASP A 385 -6.17 -43.66 16.03
C ASP A 385 -5.09 -44.17 15.07
N GLY A 386 -4.52 -43.26 14.29
CA GLY A 386 -3.42 -43.53 13.38
C GLY A 386 -2.06 -43.56 14.06
N GLY A 387 -2.01 -43.23 15.36
CA GLY A 387 -0.79 -43.07 16.13
C GLY A 387 0.07 -41.89 15.66
N ALA A 388 1.34 -41.90 16.05
CA ALA A 388 2.33 -40.93 15.61
C ALA A 388 2.85 -41.26 14.21
N LEU A 389 2.77 -40.29 13.30
CA LEU A 389 3.36 -40.40 11.98
C LEU A 389 4.87 -40.16 12.05
N GLN A 390 5.62 -40.86 11.21
CA GLN A 390 7.07 -40.75 11.18
C GLN A 390 7.51 -39.46 10.46
N PRO A 391 8.58 -38.79 10.91
CA PRO A 391 9.11 -37.58 10.26
C PRO A 391 9.41 -37.77 8.76
N ALA A 392 9.84 -38.97 8.36
CA ALA A 392 10.12 -39.33 6.97
C ALA A 392 8.92 -39.16 6.02
N ASN A 393 7.69 -39.21 6.54
CA ASN A 393 6.47 -38.99 5.75
C ASN A 393 6.27 -37.50 5.37
N PHE A 394 6.96 -36.58 6.04
CA PHE A 394 6.73 -35.14 5.95
C PHE A 394 7.92 -34.36 5.37
N GLN A 395 9.16 -34.84 5.60
CA GLN A 395 10.38 -34.22 5.07
C GLN A 395 10.34 -33.86 3.58
N PRO A 396 9.67 -34.62 2.67
CA PRO A 396 9.59 -34.23 1.26
C PRO A 396 8.75 -32.99 0.96
N PHE A 397 7.98 -32.46 1.91
CA PHE A 397 6.95 -31.44 1.63
C PHE A 397 7.05 -30.16 2.47
N ILE A 398 7.90 -30.14 3.50
CA ILE A 398 8.16 -28.96 4.32
C ILE A 398 9.63 -28.60 4.13
N THR A 399 9.89 -27.44 3.54
CA THR A 399 11.25 -26.93 3.23
C THR A 399 11.52 -25.61 3.95
N ALA A 400 12.74 -25.10 3.88
CA ALA A 400 13.10 -23.78 4.41
C ALA A 400 12.23 -22.65 3.80
N ASP A 401 11.86 -22.77 2.53
CA ASP A 401 10.98 -21.79 1.83
C ASP A 401 9.59 -21.65 2.44
N ASP A 402 9.19 -22.60 3.30
CA ASP A 402 7.92 -22.57 4.01
C ASP A 402 7.94 -21.69 5.26
N TYR A 403 9.10 -21.11 5.62
CA TYR A 403 9.20 -20.13 6.69
C TYR A 403 8.47 -18.83 6.29
N PRO A 404 7.42 -18.39 7.01
CA PRO A 404 6.71 -17.17 6.64
C PRO A 404 7.61 -15.93 6.75
N ALA A 405 7.74 -15.16 5.67
CA ALA A 405 8.51 -13.91 5.66
C ALA A 405 8.06 -12.87 6.71
N ARG A 406 6.80 -12.95 7.18
CA ARG A 406 6.31 -12.14 8.30
C ARG A 406 6.84 -12.65 9.64
N ALA A 407 6.87 -13.96 9.85
CA ALA A 407 7.46 -14.56 11.06
C ALA A 407 8.97 -14.26 11.15
N LEU A 408 9.69 -14.26 10.03
CA LEU A 408 11.10 -13.82 9.99
C LEU A 408 11.28 -12.37 10.41
N ARG A 409 10.43 -11.47 9.91
CA ARG A 409 10.44 -10.04 10.27
C ARG A 409 10.06 -9.80 11.74
N ASP A 410 9.12 -10.59 12.25
CA ASP A 410 8.65 -10.54 13.63
C ASP A 410 9.51 -11.41 14.57
N GLU A 411 10.68 -11.88 14.11
CA GLU A 411 11.64 -12.75 14.84
C GLU A 411 10.97 -13.93 15.58
N SER A 412 9.95 -14.51 14.96
CA SER A 412 9.11 -15.53 15.57
C SER A 412 9.60 -16.93 15.24
N GLU A 413 10.14 -17.63 16.24
CA GLU A 413 10.51 -19.04 16.19
C GLU A 413 9.76 -19.89 17.21
N GLY A 414 9.80 -21.21 17.07
CA GLY A 414 9.17 -22.13 18.01
C GLY A 414 8.81 -23.49 17.44
N VAL A 415 8.19 -24.32 18.27
CA VAL A 415 7.80 -25.69 17.93
C VAL A 415 6.29 -25.79 17.90
N VAL A 416 5.76 -26.17 16.73
CA VAL A 416 4.34 -26.44 16.53
C VAL A 416 4.14 -27.95 16.61
N GLU A 417 3.26 -28.39 17.51
CA GLU A 417 2.76 -29.77 17.54
C GLU A 417 1.30 -29.78 17.09
N ALA A 418 0.94 -30.75 16.26
CA ALA A 418 -0.41 -30.82 15.72
C ALA A 418 -0.83 -32.26 15.45
N GLU A 419 -2.14 -32.43 15.32
CA GLU A 419 -2.78 -33.67 14.89
C GLU A 419 -3.58 -33.40 13.62
N ALA A 420 -3.53 -34.32 12.66
CA ALA A 420 -4.32 -34.24 11.44
C ALA A 420 -5.48 -35.22 11.51
N VAL A 421 -6.65 -34.78 11.05
CA VAL A 421 -7.72 -35.71 10.71
C VAL A 421 -7.73 -35.93 9.20
N ILE A 422 -7.60 -37.18 8.82
CA ILE A 422 -7.35 -37.64 7.46
C ILE A 422 -8.58 -38.41 6.98
N ALA A 423 -9.06 -38.06 5.79
CA ALA A 423 -10.17 -38.73 5.13
C ALA A 423 -9.79 -40.12 4.60
N PRO A 424 -10.78 -40.98 4.29
CA PRO A 424 -10.57 -42.28 3.66
C PRO A 424 -9.75 -42.25 2.36
N ASN A 425 -9.74 -41.12 1.65
CA ASN A 425 -8.95 -40.91 0.44
C ASN A 425 -7.51 -40.41 0.72
N GLY A 426 -7.07 -40.45 1.98
CA GLY A 426 -5.74 -40.02 2.42
C GLY A 426 -5.55 -38.50 2.50
N ARG A 427 -6.56 -37.67 2.17
CA ARG A 427 -6.43 -36.20 2.25
C ARG A 427 -6.68 -35.72 3.67
N VAL A 428 -5.87 -34.77 4.13
CA VAL A 428 -6.11 -34.07 5.40
C VAL A 428 -7.35 -33.17 5.27
N LEU A 429 -8.28 -33.31 6.21
CA LEU A 429 -9.51 -32.52 6.31
C LEU A 429 -9.32 -31.28 7.16
N HIS A 430 -8.70 -31.43 8.33
CA HIS A 430 -8.34 -30.34 9.20
C HIS A 430 -7.16 -30.74 10.10
N VAL A 431 -6.53 -29.74 10.69
CA VAL A 431 -5.38 -29.88 11.58
C VAL A 431 -5.72 -29.20 12.90
N VAL A 432 -5.50 -29.90 14.01
CA VAL A 432 -5.67 -29.40 15.36
C VAL A 432 -4.28 -29.15 15.93
N VAL A 433 -3.93 -27.89 16.17
CA VAL A 433 -2.66 -27.55 16.82
C VAL A 433 -2.77 -27.86 18.31
N THR A 434 -1.97 -28.79 18.79
CA THR A 434 -1.94 -29.25 20.19
C THR A 434 -0.92 -28.48 21.02
N ARG A 435 0.10 -27.89 20.38
CA ARG A 435 1.07 -26.98 20.99
C ARG A 435 1.28 -25.77 20.10
N LEU A 436 0.92 -24.59 20.61
CA LEU A 436 1.06 -23.31 19.92
C LEU A 436 2.51 -22.82 20.03
N ALA A 437 3.00 -22.18 18.96
CA ALA A 437 4.26 -21.43 18.96
C ALA A 437 3.99 -19.93 18.81
N SER A 438 3.45 -19.54 17.65
CA SER A 438 2.94 -18.20 17.39
C SER A 438 1.78 -18.28 16.40
N PRO A 439 0.82 -17.34 16.40
CA PRO A 439 -0.34 -17.42 15.51
C PRO A 439 0.01 -17.54 14.02
N ILE A 440 1.14 -16.96 13.59
CA ILE A 440 1.61 -17.01 12.20
C ILE A 440 2.17 -18.41 11.88
N LEU A 441 2.96 -18.99 12.79
CA LEU A 441 3.55 -20.31 12.64
C LEU A 441 2.50 -21.42 12.73
N ASP A 442 1.53 -21.27 13.63
CA ASP A 442 0.42 -22.22 13.79
C ASP A 442 -0.45 -22.26 12.51
N ASP A 443 -0.76 -21.08 11.95
CA ASP A 443 -1.55 -20.97 10.70
C ASP A 443 -0.81 -21.52 9.47
N ILE A 444 0.50 -21.28 9.34
CA ILE A 444 1.26 -21.83 8.20
C ILE A 444 1.32 -23.37 8.27
N VAL A 445 1.53 -23.96 9.46
CA VAL A 445 1.54 -25.41 9.63
C VAL A 445 0.20 -26.03 9.23
N GLN A 446 -0.91 -25.46 9.71
CA GLN A 446 -2.24 -25.92 9.31
C GLN A 446 -2.41 -25.87 7.78
N ARG A 447 -2.03 -24.75 7.14
CA ARG A 447 -2.14 -24.59 5.67
C ARG A 447 -1.26 -25.58 4.90
N LEU A 448 -0.01 -25.77 5.30
CA LEU A 448 0.93 -26.66 4.63
C LEU A 448 0.47 -28.11 4.70
N VAL A 449 0.10 -28.57 5.89
CA VAL A 449 -0.33 -29.95 6.11
C VAL A 449 -1.62 -30.23 5.33
N VAL A 450 -2.64 -29.35 5.40
CA VAL A 450 -3.88 -29.53 4.61
C VAL A 450 -3.61 -29.58 3.10
N ARG A 451 -2.75 -28.68 2.60
CA ARG A 451 -2.49 -28.57 1.16
C ARG A 451 -1.66 -29.72 0.63
N ARG A 452 -0.55 -30.06 1.30
CA ARG A 452 0.51 -30.93 0.76
C ARG A 452 0.48 -32.35 1.33
N PHE A 453 0.12 -32.55 2.59
CA PHE A 453 0.20 -33.88 3.21
C PHE A 453 -0.92 -34.80 2.71
N ARG A 454 -0.53 -36.03 2.34
CA ARG A 454 -1.43 -37.11 1.95
C ARG A 454 -0.94 -38.39 2.61
N LEU A 455 -1.82 -39.06 3.35
CA LEU A 455 -1.53 -40.40 3.86
C LEU A 455 -1.66 -41.37 2.70
N LYS A 456 -0.51 -41.86 2.21
CA LYS A 456 -0.48 -42.87 1.14
C LYS A 456 -0.95 -44.22 1.68
N ASP A 457 -1.61 -44.97 0.81
CA ASP A 457 -2.31 -46.24 1.01
C ASP A 457 -1.78 -47.06 2.20
N LYS A 458 -2.50 -46.95 3.31
CA LYS A 458 -2.39 -47.81 4.47
C LYS A 458 -3.63 -48.69 4.52
N PRO A 459 -3.55 -49.98 4.13
CA PRO A 459 -4.70 -50.87 4.07
C PRO A 459 -5.50 -50.93 5.37
N GLU A 460 -4.83 -50.78 6.52
CA GLU A 460 -5.44 -50.74 7.84
C GLU A 460 -6.38 -49.55 8.08
N PHE A 461 -6.27 -48.50 7.27
CA PHE A 461 -7.07 -47.28 7.37
C PHE A 461 -8.02 -47.08 6.18
N ALA A 462 -8.04 -48.03 5.24
CA ALA A 462 -8.88 -47.94 4.05
C ALA A 462 -10.36 -47.80 4.46
N GLY A 463 -11.03 -46.77 3.93
CA GLY A 463 -12.46 -46.51 4.20
C GLY A 463 -12.76 -45.77 5.51
N HIS A 464 -11.76 -45.50 6.36
CA HIS A 464 -11.96 -44.88 7.67
C HIS A 464 -11.35 -43.48 7.76
N TYR A 465 -11.84 -42.68 8.72
CA TYR A 465 -11.15 -41.46 9.13
C TYR A 465 -10.06 -41.81 10.13
N VAL A 466 -8.93 -41.14 10.01
CA VAL A 466 -7.78 -41.36 10.89
C VAL A 466 -7.42 -40.05 11.56
N ARG A 467 -7.31 -40.05 12.88
CA ARG A 467 -6.64 -39.00 13.65
C ARG A 467 -5.21 -39.45 13.88
N ALA A 468 -4.25 -38.70 13.38
CA ALA A 468 -2.84 -39.06 13.52
C ALA A 468 -2.05 -37.88 14.09
N LYS A 469 -1.15 -38.18 15.03
CA LYS A 469 -0.22 -37.19 15.57
C LYS A 469 0.87 -36.90 14.55
N LEU A 470 1.05 -35.63 14.23
CA LEU A 470 2.09 -35.18 13.31
C LEU A 470 3.43 -35.13 14.03
N PRO A 471 4.56 -35.32 13.33
CA PRO A 471 5.86 -34.98 13.87
C PRO A 471 5.89 -33.48 14.21
N SER A 472 6.59 -33.12 15.29
CA SER A 472 6.77 -31.71 15.67
C SER A 472 7.48 -30.95 14.54
N ILE A 473 7.06 -29.71 14.28
CA ILE A 473 7.69 -28.83 13.30
C ILE A 473 8.33 -27.68 14.06
N GLN A 474 9.65 -27.54 13.96
CA GLN A 474 10.40 -26.49 14.62
C GLN A 474 10.86 -25.45 13.59
N PHE A 475 10.36 -24.23 13.73
CA PHE A 475 10.85 -23.07 13.01
C PHE A 475 11.98 -22.44 13.80
N ARG A 476 13.12 -22.19 13.16
CA ARG A 476 14.29 -21.53 13.78
C ARG A 476 14.75 -20.36 12.95
N LEU A 477 15.07 -19.25 13.60
CA LEU A 477 15.64 -18.11 12.90
C LEU A 477 16.97 -18.51 12.21
N PRO A 478 17.32 -17.81 11.10
CA PRO A 478 18.64 -17.94 10.52
C PRO A 478 19.70 -17.53 11.55
N ASN A 479 20.86 -18.18 11.50
CA ASN A 479 22.00 -17.76 12.32
C ASN A 479 22.64 -16.53 11.65
N CYS A 480 22.29 -15.33 12.13
CA CYS A 480 22.69 -14.05 11.51
C CYS A 480 23.87 -13.36 12.21
N ASP A 481 24.78 -14.12 12.83
CA ASP A 481 25.99 -13.63 13.50
C ASP A 481 25.77 -12.66 14.69
N THR A 482 24.56 -12.53 15.23
CA THR A 482 24.23 -11.64 16.38
C THR A 482 24.73 -12.16 17.73
N GLY A 483 25.52 -13.24 17.79
CA GLY A 483 26.01 -13.84 19.04
C GLY A 483 24.94 -14.50 19.91
N ALA A 484 23.69 -14.58 19.44
CA ALA A 484 22.64 -15.35 20.08
C ALA A 484 22.78 -16.83 19.69
N ASP A 485 22.82 -17.72 20.70
CA ASP A 485 22.81 -19.16 20.46
C ASP A 485 21.50 -19.56 19.76
N ARG A 486 21.64 -20.33 18.67
CA ARG A 486 20.49 -20.82 17.92
C ARG A 486 19.62 -21.69 18.81
N THR A 487 18.29 -21.53 18.72
CA THR A 487 17.38 -22.39 19.47
C THR A 487 17.68 -23.88 19.21
N PRO A 488 17.98 -24.67 20.26
CA PRO A 488 18.38 -26.07 20.11
C PRO A 488 17.37 -26.86 19.31
N ALA A 489 17.87 -27.74 18.43
CA ALA A 489 17.00 -28.64 17.67
C ALA A 489 16.26 -29.59 18.63
N VAL A 490 14.94 -29.66 18.50
CA VAL A 490 14.13 -30.64 19.22
C VAL A 490 14.28 -31.99 18.54
N GLU A 491 14.55 -33.03 19.34
CA GLU A 491 14.70 -34.39 18.83
C GLU A 491 13.46 -34.84 18.05
N ALA A 492 13.69 -35.46 16.90
CA ALA A 492 12.65 -35.92 15.95
C ALA A 492 11.74 -34.83 15.36
N ALA A 493 12.00 -33.54 15.60
CA ALA A 493 11.29 -32.47 14.94
C ALA A 493 11.77 -32.27 13.49
N ILE A 494 10.85 -31.85 12.62
CA ILE A 494 11.18 -31.34 11.29
C ILE A 494 11.68 -29.91 11.45
N LEU A 495 12.91 -29.67 11.03
CA LEU A 495 13.55 -28.36 11.15
C LEU A 495 13.23 -27.51 9.92
N VAL A 496 12.69 -26.32 10.16
CA VAL A 496 12.44 -25.29 9.15
C VAL A 496 13.30 -24.09 9.54
N ASP A 497 14.45 -24.00 8.88
CA ASP A 497 15.41 -22.93 9.12
C ASP A 497 15.08 -21.76 8.20
N GLY A 498 14.97 -20.56 8.76
CA GLY A 498 14.92 -19.34 7.96
C GLY A 498 16.21 -19.16 7.16
N ASP A 499 16.10 -18.62 5.95
CA ASP A 499 17.20 -18.41 5.01
C ASP A 499 17.60 -16.93 4.84
N TYR A 500 16.87 -16.02 5.49
CA TYR A 500 17.05 -14.57 5.32
C TYR A 500 17.44 -13.86 6.62
N CYS A 501 18.59 -13.17 6.60
CA CYS A 501 19.03 -12.28 7.66
C CYS A 501 18.62 -10.82 7.37
N PRO A 502 17.81 -10.18 8.23
CA PRO A 502 17.37 -8.80 8.02
C PRO A 502 18.50 -7.77 8.17
N HIS A 503 19.59 -8.13 8.83
CA HIS A 503 20.82 -7.36 8.87
C HIS A 503 21.84 -8.04 7.94
N PRO A 504 22.25 -7.45 6.81
CA PRO A 504 23.52 -7.84 6.22
C PRO A 504 24.59 -7.62 7.29
N ILE A 505 25.52 -8.56 7.43
CA ILE A 505 26.67 -8.48 8.34
C ILE A 505 27.33 -7.10 8.14
N GLN A 506 27.00 -6.14 9.01
CA GLN A 506 27.71 -4.88 9.11
C GLN A 506 28.94 -5.16 9.95
N ASP A 507 30.08 -4.72 9.43
CA ASP A 507 31.39 -4.77 10.07
C ASP A 507 32.06 -6.15 10.13
N VAL A 508 32.41 -6.67 8.95
CA VAL A 508 33.77 -7.23 8.85
C VAL A 508 34.70 -6.01 8.70
N PRO A 509 35.54 -5.67 9.69
CA PRO A 509 36.61 -4.71 9.45
C PRO A 509 37.46 -5.25 8.30
N LEU A 510 37.39 -4.58 7.15
CA LEU A 510 38.31 -4.82 6.05
C LEU A 510 39.71 -4.43 6.54
N SER A 511 40.36 -5.42 7.16
CA SER A 511 41.78 -5.39 7.45
C SER A 511 42.47 -5.50 6.10
N VAL A 512 42.67 -4.37 5.42
CA VAL A 512 43.56 -4.34 4.25
C VAL A 512 44.97 -4.44 4.80
N THR A 513 45.48 -5.65 4.91
CA THR A 513 46.90 -5.89 5.07
C THR A 513 47.55 -5.48 3.75
N THR A 514 48.04 -4.25 3.67
CA THR A 514 48.97 -3.90 2.59
C THR A 514 50.20 -4.79 2.74
N ALA A 515 50.83 -5.17 1.63
CA ALA A 515 51.97 -6.10 1.57
C ALA A 515 53.23 -5.64 2.36
N GLY A 516 53.14 -4.61 3.19
CA GLY A 516 54.18 -4.10 4.09
C GLY A 516 53.86 -4.14 5.59
N GLY A 517 52.68 -4.62 6.03
CA GLY A 517 52.45 -4.96 7.45
C GLY A 517 52.26 -3.81 8.45
N ALA A 518 51.74 -2.65 8.05
CA ALA A 518 51.34 -1.59 8.99
C ALA A 518 49.82 -1.34 8.91
N SER A 519 49.15 -1.27 10.07
CA SER A 519 47.75 -0.81 10.17
C SER A 519 47.71 0.61 10.71
N GLU A 520 46.99 1.52 10.06
CA GLU A 520 46.71 2.87 10.57
C GLU A 520 45.20 3.09 10.66
N GLU A 521 44.74 3.64 11.79
CA GLU A 521 43.36 4.10 11.99
C GLU A 521 43.20 5.52 11.41
N LEU A 522 42.37 5.65 10.37
CA LEU A 522 42.02 6.95 9.79
C LEU A 522 40.77 7.54 10.46
N ARG A 523 40.89 8.77 10.98
CA ARG A 523 39.76 9.62 11.40
C ARG A 523 39.47 10.65 10.31
N ALA A 524 38.26 10.66 9.74
CA ALA A 524 37.82 11.64 8.73
C ALA A 524 36.56 12.39 9.20
N ALA A 525 36.51 13.70 8.89
CA ALA A 525 35.35 14.57 9.11
C ALA A 525 34.35 14.47 7.94
N VAL A 526 33.06 14.50 8.27
CA VAL A 526 31.93 14.18 7.37
C VAL A 526 31.26 15.47 6.85
N LEU A 527 30.99 15.51 5.56
CA LEU A 527 30.03 16.43 4.93
C LEU A 527 29.14 15.60 4.00
N ILE A 528 27.81 15.81 4.06
CA ILE A 528 26.78 14.98 3.43
C ILE A 528 26.26 15.69 2.18
N ASP A 529 26.20 14.98 1.03
CA ASP A 529 25.53 15.40 -0.20
C ASP A 529 24.52 14.32 -0.63
N ASP A 530 23.33 14.75 -1.07
CA ASP A 530 22.08 13.99 -1.03
C ASP A 530 21.47 13.83 -2.44
N ARG A 531 22.30 13.42 -3.42
CA ARG A 531 21.86 13.20 -4.81
C ARG A 531 22.40 11.87 -5.37
N ALA A 532 21.63 10.79 -5.21
CA ALA A 532 21.76 9.59 -6.04
C ALA A 532 20.37 9.12 -6.50
N GLY A 533 20.06 9.41 -7.76
CA GLY A 533 18.82 9.07 -8.44
C GLY A 533 18.77 7.63 -8.96
N HIS A 534 17.53 7.18 -9.17
CA HIS A 534 17.12 5.91 -9.77
C HIS A 534 17.69 5.71 -11.18
N ILE A 535 18.21 4.50 -11.46
CA ILE A 535 18.40 3.98 -12.82
C ILE A 535 17.35 2.90 -13.05
N GLY A 536 16.39 3.18 -13.94
CA GLY A 536 15.36 2.24 -14.40
C GLY A 536 15.90 1.26 -15.45
N GLY A 537 15.47 0.00 -15.37
CA GLY A 537 15.67 -1.02 -16.40
C GLY A 537 14.52 -1.03 -17.41
N ALA A 538 14.84 -1.27 -18.69
CA ALA A 538 13.90 -1.35 -19.80
C ALA A 538 13.05 -2.65 -19.80
N PRO A 539 11.82 -2.62 -20.36
CA PRO A 539 10.94 -3.78 -20.40
C PRO A 539 11.28 -4.74 -21.56
N ARG A 540 10.98 -6.03 -21.36
CA ARG A 540 10.82 -7.03 -22.43
C ARG A 540 9.36 -7.18 -22.80
#